data_AF-A0A443Q8L7-F1
#
_entry.id   AF-A0A443Q8L7-F1
#
_cell.length_a   1.000
_cell.length_b   1.000
_cell.length_c   1.000
_cell.angle_alpha   90.00
_cell.angle_beta   90.00
_cell.angle_gamma   90.00
#
_symmetry.space_group_name_H-M   'P 1'
#
loop_
_entity.id
_entity.type
_entity.pdbx_description
1 polymer ?
#
loop_
_entity_poly.entity_id
_entity_poly.type
_entity_poly.pdbx_seq_one_letter_code
_entity_poly.pdbx_strand_id
1 'polypeptide(L)' 'INQVPIKIVEETKFLGIILDDNLKFTKHIKYISNKVSHKTYCFQKLRPFISKECAITVYKTLILPHFDYCATTLFHK' A
#
# COMPACT_ATOMS: atom_id res chain seq x y z
N ILE A 1 16.89 30.47 -3.50
CA ILE A 1 15.85 29.56 -4.06
C ILE A 1 15.68 29.97 -5.52
N ASN A 2 16.01 29.09 -6.47
CA ASN A 2 16.57 29.45 -7.79
C ASN A 2 15.57 29.91 -8.88
N GLN A 3 14.52 30.68 -8.58
CA GLN A 3 13.56 31.23 -9.56
C GLN A 3 12.94 30.22 -10.57
N VAL A 4 13.08 28.91 -10.34
CA VAL A 4 12.49 27.88 -11.19
C VAL A 4 11.01 27.75 -10.82
N PRO A 5 10.07 27.92 -11.78
CA PRO A 5 8.66 27.71 -11.51
C PRO A 5 8.42 26.24 -11.13
N ILE A 6 7.77 26.02 -9.99
CA ILE A 6 7.43 24.69 -9.50
C ILE A 6 6.33 24.13 -10.41
N LYS A 7 6.62 23.00 -11.06
CA LYS A 7 5.64 22.32 -11.90
C LYS A 7 4.54 21.73 -11.00
N ILE A 8 3.33 22.28 -11.12
CA ILE A 8 2.13 21.67 -10.51
C ILE A 8 1.77 20.46 -11.38
N VAL A 9 1.72 19.29 -10.77
CA VAL A 9 1.31 18.03 -11.40
C VAL A 9 0.15 17.47 -10.60
N GLU A 10 -0.83 16.89 -11.29
CA GLU A 10 -1.97 16.24 -10.65
C GLU A 10 -1.54 15.05 -9.78
N GLU A 11 -0.41 14.43 -10.14
CA GLU A 11 0.11 13.25 -9.46
C GLU A 11 1.64 13.25 -9.40
N THR A 12 2.18 12.90 -8.23
CA THR A 12 3.61 12.67 -8.06
C THR A 12 3.86 11.40 -7.26
N LYS A 13 4.90 10.65 -7.65
CA LYS A 13 5.35 9.47 -6.91
C LYS A 13 6.46 9.89 -5.97
N PHE A 14 6.18 9.88 -4.67
CA PHE A 14 7.16 10.20 -3.64
C PHE A 14 7.35 8.99 -2.72
N LEU A 15 8.59 8.50 -2.62
CA LEU A 15 8.95 7.35 -1.78
C LEU A 15 8.08 6.09 -2.02
N GLY A 16 7.49 5.93 -3.22
CA GLY A 16 6.62 4.79 -3.53
C GLY A 16 5.13 5.02 -3.28
N ILE A 17 4.75 6.18 -2.75
CA ILE A 17 3.37 6.65 -2.57
C ILE A 17 2.99 7.49 -3.78
N ILE A 18 1.74 7.35 -4.24
CA ILE A 18 1.18 8.23 -5.29
C ILE A 18 0.41 9.33 -4.56
N LEU A 19 0.96 10.52 -4.57
CA LEU A 19 0.35 11.72 -4.01
C LEU A 19 -0.49 12.37 -5.10
N ASP A 20 -1.78 12.50 -4.83
CA ASP A 20 -2.76 13.21 -5.66
C ASP A 20 -2.80 14.68 -5.21
N ASP A 21 -3.04 15.60 -6.15
CA ASP A 21 -3.10 17.05 -5.93
C ASP A 21 -4.07 17.48 -4.80
N ASN A 22 -5.13 16.70 -4.59
CA ASN A 22 -6.15 16.90 -3.57
C ASN A 22 -5.96 16.02 -2.33
N LEU A 23 -4.83 15.30 -2.20
CA LEU A 23 -4.58 14.33 -1.12
C LEU A 23 -5.73 13.30 -0.96
N LYS A 24 -6.44 12.97 -2.05
CA LYS A 24 -7.56 12.01 -2.00
C LYS A 24 -7.08 10.56 -1.89
N PHE A 25 -5.81 10.29 -2.21
CA PHE A 25 -5.15 8.97 -2.19
C PHE A 25 -5.91 7.83 -2.91
N THR A 26 -6.97 8.12 -3.66
CA THR A 26 -7.86 7.09 -4.23
C THR A 26 -7.12 6.19 -5.22
N LYS A 27 -6.25 6.79 -6.05
CA LYS A 27 -5.35 6.07 -6.95
C LYS A 27 -4.34 5.22 -6.18
N HIS A 28 -3.79 5.74 -5.07
CA HIS A 28 -2.87 4.98 -4.22
C HIS A 28 -3.56 3.79 -3.54
N ILE A 29 -4.74 3.98 -2.96
CA ILE A 29 -5.55 2.92 -2.35
C ILE A 29 -5.88 1.84 -3.39
N LYS A 30 -6.31 2.24 -4.61
CA LYS A 30 -6.56 1.30 -5.70
C LYS A 30 -5.30 0.52 -6.10
N TYR A 31 -4.16 1.20 -6.21
CA TYR A 31 -2.88 0.57 -6.53
C TYR A 31 -2.47 -0.47 -5.49
N ILE A 32 -2.54 -0.14 -4.20
CA ILE A 32 -2.21 -1.06 -3.11
C ILE A 32 -3.23 -2.20 -3.03
N SER A 33 -4.52 -1.90 -3.15
CA SER A 33 -5.58 -2.91 -3.14
C SER A 33 -5.38 -3.95 -4.24
N ASN A 34 -5.03 -3.51 -5.46
CA ASN A 34 -4.71 -4.41 -6.57
C ASN A 34 -3.45 -5.24 -6.31
N LYS A 35 -2.46 -4.69 -5.62
CA LYS A 35 -1.21 -5.41 -5.28
C LYS A 35 -1.42 -6.47 -4.19
N VAL A 36 -2.30 -6.18 -3.24
CA VAL A 36 -2.61 -7.08 -2.11
C VAL A 36 -3.68 -8.11 -2.46
N SER A 37 -4.60 -7.80 -3.37
CA SER A 37 -5.72 -8.70 -3.74
C SER A 37 -5.26 -10.09 -4.15
N HIS A 38 -4.22 -10.21 -4.99
CA HIS A 38 -3.67 -11.51 -5.38
C HIS A 38 -3.09 -12.28 -4.19
N LYS A 39 -2.39 -11.60 -3.28
CA LYS A 39 -1.83 -12.22 -2.06
C LYS A 39 -2.94 -12.72 -1.14
N THR A 40 -3.98 -11.92 -0.95
CA THR A 40 -5.15 -12.30 -0.14
C THR A 40 -5.92 -13.45 -0.77
N TYR A 41 -6.05 -13.47 -2.09
CA TYR A 41 -6.66 -14.58 -2.82
C TYR A 41 -5.89 -15.88 -2.65
N CYS A 42 -4.56 -15.85 -2.86
CA CYS A 42 -3.69 -17.00 -2.60
C CYS A 42 -3.78 -17.47 -1.14
N PHE A 43 -3.79 -16.53 -0.19
CA PHE A 43 -3.94 -16.85 1.22
C PHE A 43 -5.28 -17.53 1.53
N GLN A 44 -6.38 -17.04 0.94
CA GLN A 44 -7.69 -17.66 1.09
C GLN A 44 -7.70 -19.11 0.57
N LYS A 45 -7.03 -19.37 -0.56
CA LYS A 45 -6.87 -20.72 -1.12
C LYS A 45 -5.97 -21.61 -0.27
N LEU A 46 -4.94 -21.05 0.35
CA LEU A 46 -4.01 -21.76 1.23
C LEU A 46 -4.63 -22.09 2.60
N ARG A 47 -5.56 -21.25 3.07
CA ARG A 47 -6.13 -21.31 4.43
C ARG A 47 -6.61 -22.70 4.91
N PRO A 48 -7.26 -23.54 4.09
CA PRO A 48 -7.71 -24.87 4.50
C PRO A 48 -6.57 -25.87 4.75
N PHE A 49 -5.37 -25.61 4.22
CA PHE A 49 -4.24 -26.55 4.22
C PHE A 49 -3.19 -26.25 5.30
N ILE A 50 -3.39 -25.20 6.11
CA ILE A 50 -2.41 -24.72 7.09
C ILE A 50 -3.03 -24.54 8.48
N SER A 51 -2.19 -24.70 9.51
CA SER A 51 -2.59 -24.42 10.89
C SER A 51 -2.88 -22.94 11.10
N LYS A 52 -3.54 -22.60 12.22
CA LYS A 52 -3.85 -21.21 12.56
C LYS A 52 -2.58 -20.38 12.76
N GLU A 53 -1.56 -20.96 13.39
CA GLU A 53 -0.27 -20.33 13.70
C GLU A 53 0.49 -20.03 12.40
N CYS A 54 0.48 -20.99 11.46
CA CYS A 54 1.04 -20.79 10.13
C CYS A 54 0.27 -19.70 9.37
N ALA A 55 -1.07 -19.71 9.43
CA ALA A 55 -1.89 -18.69 8.78
C ALA A 55 -1.60 -17.27 9.31
N ILE A 56 -1.44 -17.12 10.63
CA ILE A 56 -1.04 -15.86 11.25
C ILE A 56 0.34 -15.41 10.75
N THR A 57 1.29 -16.33 10.65
CA THR A 57 2.65 -16.05 10.17
C THR A 57 2.64 -15.60 8.71
N VAL A 58 1.92 -16.32 7.84
CA VAL A 58 1.77 -15.98 6.42
C VAL A 58 1.10 -14.62 6.25
N TYR A 59 0.05 -14.34 7.02
CA TYR A 59 -0.62 -13.04 6.99
C TYR A 59 0.32 -11.90 7.39
N LYS A 60 1.01 -12.05 8.53
CA LYS A 60 1.94 -11.03 9.07
C LYS A 60 3.14 -10.79 8.16
N THR A 61 3.59 -11.80 7.42
CA THR A 61 4.79 -11.70 6.56
C THR A 61 4.45 -11.21 5.14
N LEU A 62 3.31 -11.63 4.58
CA LEU A 62 3.03 -11.40 3.15
C LEU A 62 2.02 -10.29 2.88
N ILE A 63 1.08 -10.05 3.81
CA ILE A 63 -0.08 -9.17 3.62
C ILE A 63 0.07 -7.91 4.48
N LEU A 64 0.32 -8.07 5.79
CA LEU A 64 0.41 -6.96 6.75
C LEU A 64 1.39 -5.84 6.35
N PRO A 65 2.60 -6.11 5.81
CA PRO A 65 3.54 -5.04 5.47
C PRO A 65 3.03 -4.07 4.39
N HIS A 66 2.12 -4.52 3.53
CA HIS A 66 1.52 -3.67 2.49
C HIS A 66 0.49 -2.70 3.09
N PHE A 67 -0.07 -3.01 4.25
CA PHE A 67 -0.99 -2.13 4.98
C PHE A 67 -0.24 -1.22 5.97
N ASP A 68 0.72 -1.77 6.72
CA ASP A 68 1.49 -1.02 7.72
C ASP A 68 2.36 0.08 7.09
N TYR A 69 2.98 -0.21 5.94
CA TYR A 69 3.76 0.80 5.21
C TYR A 69 2.89 1.99 4.79
N CYS A 70 1.70 1.72 4.23
CA CYS A 70 0.77 2.77 3.84
C CYS A 70 0.25 3.57 5.05
N ALA A 71 -0.07 2.90 6.16
CA ALA A 71 -0.50 3.57 7.38
C ALA A 71 0.61 4.49 7.93
N THR A 72 1.83 3.99 8.12
CA THR A 72 2.96 4.78 8.62
C THR A 72 3.29 5.98 7.71
N THR A 73 3.15 5.84 6.39
CA THR A 73 3.36 6.97 5.47
C THR A 73 2.25 8.01 5.47
N LEU A 74 1.01 7.64 5.84
CA LEU A 74 -0.12 8.57 5.96
C LEU A 74 -0.16 9.28 7.32
N PHE A 75 0.41 8.68 8.37
CA PHE A 75 0.35 9.18 9.75
C PHE A 75 1.63 9.84 10.26
N HIS A 76 2.66 10.02 9.43
CA HIS A 76 3.82 10.82 9.81
C HIS A 76 3.44 12.32 9.81
N LYS A 77 2.85 12.77 10.91
CA LYS A 77 2.79 14.19 11.30
C LYS A 77 4.17 14.72 11.64
#